data_AF-A0A844GBU7-F1
#
_entry.id   AF-A0A844GBU7-F1
#
_cell.length_a   1.000
_cell.length_b   1.000
_cell.length_c   1.000
_cell.angle_alpha   90.00
_cell.angle_beta   90.00
_cell.angle_gamma   90.00
#
_symmetry.space_group_name_H-M   'P 1'
#
loop_
_entity.id
_entity.type
_entity.pdbx_description
1 polymer ?
#
loop_
_entity_poly.entity_id
_entity_poly.type
_entity_poly.pdbx_seq_one_letter_code
_entity_poly.pdbx_strand_id
1 'polypeptide(L)'
;MLFIFSLIGIINLYYYGFYQSPINAIIFGLFEDDTSAVLHTVWDDYPFVTLIACISVATYVSYRAINALATRQFARHASRRGIWLAIALHIVIMAVLIRGSLGIFPLREMDMAISTNPLVNASVPNGMTALYIAYSERKQQALDGDPAVTLKKMGYPSALAAAKALGLPATEENQVENALFAKTAVNPLAGQASAACRVLPDGRLGTAPDGLSVG
;
A
#
# COMPACT_ATOMS: atom_id res chain seq x y z
N MET A 1 7.41 -18.98 -9.58
CA MET A 1 6.92 -18.83 -8.20
C MET A 1 7.99 -18.28 -7.25
N LEU A 2 9.12 -18.96 -7.03
CA LEU A 2 10.16 -18.50 -6.08
C LEU A 2 10.64 -17.06 -6.34
N PHE A 3 10.91 -16.72 -7.61
CA PHE A 3 11.31 -15.38 -8.01
C PHE A 3 10.33 -14.29 -7.54
N ILE A 4 9.02 -14.52 -7.73
CA ILE A 4 7.96 -13.55 -7.37
C ILE A 4 7.89 -13.37 -5.85
N PHE A 5 7.99 -14.46 -5.10
CA PHE A 5 8.02 -14.41 -3.63
C PHE A 5 9.24 -13.64 -3.11
N SER A 6 10.42 -13.90 -3.69
CA SER A 6 11.65 -13.17 -3.36
C SER A 6 11.58 -11.70 -3.76
N LEU A 7 11.02 -11.39 -4.93
CA LEU A 7 10.83 -10.03 -5.41
C LEU A 7 9.92 -9.24 -4.46
N ILE A 8 8.74 -9.77 -4.14
CA ILE A 8 7.79 -9.11 -3.25
C ILE A 8 8.36 -8.99 -1.82
N GLY A 9 9.11 -9.99 -1.34
CA GLY A 9 9.81 -9.90 -0.06
C GLY A 9 10.83 -8.77 0.00
N ILE A 10 11.57 -8.55 -1.09
CA ILE A 10 12.54 -7.46 -1.17
C ILE A 10 11.86 -6.11 -1.36
N ILE A 11 10.79 -6.03 -2.15
CA ILE A 11 9.95 -4.83 -2.22
C ILE A 11 9.47 -4.46 -0.81
N ASN A 12 8.99 -5.44 -0.02
CA ASN A 12 8.56 -5.20 1.36
C ASN A 12 9.68 -4.66 2.25
N LEU A 13 10.92 -5.16 2.08
CA LEU A 13 12.09 -4.69 2.82
C LEU A 13 12.45 -3.23 2.48
N TYR A 14 12.51 -2.88 1.20
CA TYR A 14 12.79 -1.50 0.77
C TYR A 14 11.65 -0.54 1.11
N TYR A 15 10.41 -1.02 0.99
CA TYR A 15 9.22 -0.30 1.43
C TYR A 15 9.29 0.05 2.91
N TYR A 16 9.69 -0.92 3.76
CA TYR A 16 9.91 -0.67 5.17
C TYR A 16 11.00 0.38 5.43
N GLY A 17 12.09 0.37 4.65
CA GLY A 17 13.14 1.37 4.75
C GLY A 17 12.63 2.81 4.58
N PHE A 18 11.68 3.02 3.67
CA PHE A 18 11.10 4.34 3.38
C PHE A 18 9.90 4.68 4.28
N TYR A 19 8.90 3.79 4.37
CA TYR A 19 7.63 4.04 5.04
C TYR A 19 7.61 3.61 6.51
N GLN A 20 8.66 2.94 7.01
CA GLN A 20 8.74 2.39 8.37
C GLN A 20 7.57 1.49 8.76
N SER A 21 6.95 0.88 7.75
CA SER A 21 5.81 -0.03 7.86
C SER A 21 5.92 -1.13 6.80
N PRO A 22 5.42 -2.35 7.04
CA PRO A 22 5.22 -3.33 5.97
C PRO A 22 4.37 -2.75 4.84
N ILE A 23 4.38 -3.42 3.68
CA ILE A 23 3.49 -3.07 2.56
C ILE A 23 2.05 -2.95 3.08
N ASN A 24 1.45 -1.78 2.85
CA ASN A 24 0.09 -1.41 3.23
C ASN A 24 -0.65 -0.78 2.04
N ALA A 25 -1.90 -0.37 2.24
CA ALA A 25 -2.74 0.14 1.15
C ALA A 25 -2.14 1.31 0.33
N ILE A 26 -1.19 2.08 0.88
CA ILE A 26 -0.54 3.20 0.19
C ILE A 26 0.18 2.74 -1.09
N ILE A 27 0.66 1.49 -1.15
CA ILE A 27 1.32 0.96 -2.35
C ILE A 27 0.43 1.01 -3.60
N PHE A 28 -0.89 0.98 -3.42
CA PHE A 28 -1.84 1.06 -4.53
C PHE A 28 -2.03 2.49 -5.03
N GLY A 29 -1.73 3.49 -4.20
CA GLY A 29 -1.68 4.90 -4.61
C GLY A 29 -0.69 5.13 -5.76
N LEU A 30 0.36 4.30 -5.87
CA LEU A 30 1.27 4.31 -7.04
C LEU A 30 0.51 4.16 -8.36
N PHE A 31 -0.56 3.37 -8.41
CA PHE A 31 -1.34 3.14 -9.63
C PHE A 31 -2.46 4.16 -9.82
N GLU A 32 -2.85 4.85 -8.75
CA GLU A 32 -3.98 5.79 -8.73
C GLU A 32 -3.49 7.24 -8.99
N ASP A 33 -2.32 7.60 -8.45
CA ASP A 33 -1.75 8.95 -8.50
C ASP A 33 -0.39 8.96 -9.25
N ASP A 34 -0.44 9.22 -10.56
CA ASP A 34 0.73 9.49 -11.43
C ASP A 34 1.92 8.52 -11.25
N THR A 35 1.71 7.24 -11.58
CA THR A 35 2.71 6.14 -11.49
C THR A 35 4.07 6.48 -12.09
N SER A 36 4.09 7.25 -13.18
CA SER A 36 5.31 7.55 -13.94
C SER A 36 6.31 8.39 -13.14
N ALA A 37 5.84 9.36 -12.37
CA ALA A 37 6.70 10.25 -11.58
C ALA A 37 7.35 9.48 -10.42
N VAL A 38 6.57 8.66 -9.72
CA VAL A 38 7.09 7.85 -8.61
C VAL A 38 8.08 6.80 -9.12
N LEU A 39 7.80 6.18 -10.27
CA LEU A 39 8.70 5.16 -10.84
C LEU A 39 10.03 5.75 -11.29
N HIS A 40 10.05 6.99 -11.81
CA HIS A 40 11.28 7.69 -12.16
C HIS A 40 12.15 7.92 -10.92
N THR A 41 11.55 8.43 -9.83
CA THR A 41 12.26 8.63 -8.56
C THR A 41 12.81 7.32 -8.01
N VAL A 42 12.03 6.23 -8.05
CA VAL A 42 12.50 4.92 -7.59
C VAL A 42 13.67 4.40 -8.43
N TRP A 43 13.67 4.67 -9.73
CA TRP A 43 14.74 4.25 -10.63
C TRP A 43 16.06 4.98 -10.33
N ASP A 44 15.98 6.25 -9.95
CA ASP A 44 17.15 7.06 -9.64
C ASP A 44 17.69 6.79 -8.22
N ASP A 45 16.78 6.64 -7.24
CA ASP A 45 17.15 6.52 -5.82
C ASP A 45 17.60 5.10 -5.43
N TYR A 46 17.17 4.07 -6.18
CA TYR A 46 17.45 2.68 -5.85
C TYR A 46 18.19 1.93 -6.97
N PRO A 47 19.14 1.04 -6.64
CA PRO A 47 19.89 0.26 -7.62
C PRO A 47 19.04 -0.90 -8.18
N PHE A 48 17.96 -0.56 -8.89
CA PHE A 48 16.92 -1.49 -9.35
C PHE A 48 17.49 -2.63 -10.21
N VAL A 49 18.39 -2.32 -11.15
CA VAL A 49 19.01 -3.31 -12.04
C VAL A 49 19.86 -4.31 -11.24
N THR A 50 20.69 -3.82 -10.32
CA THR A 50 21.51 -4.68 -9.45
C THR A 50 20.63 -5.57 -8.59
N LEU A 51 19.53 -5.02 -8.06
CA LEU A 51 18.56 -5.77 -7.26
C LEU A 51 17.97 -6.95 -8.04
N ILE A 52 17.43 -6.69 -9.24
CA ILE A 52 16.83 -7.74 -10.08
C ILE A 52 17.87 -8.80 -10.47
N ALA A 53 19.11 -8.39 -10.78
CA ALA A 53 20.19 -9.32 -11.06
C ALA A 53 20.51 -10.22 -9.85
N CYS A 54 20.68 -9.64 -8.65
CA CYS A 54 20.93 -10.38 -7.43
C CYS A 54 19.80 -11.36 -7.09
N ILE A 55 18.55 -10.95 -7.22
CA ILE A 55 17.37 -11.81 -6.99
C ILE A 55 17.34 -12.97 -7.98
N SER A 56 17.62 -12.70 -9.25
CA SER A 56 17.65 -13.73 -10.30
C SER A 56 18.71 -14.78 -10.00
N VAL A 57 19.92 -14.34 -9.64
CA VAL A 57 21.02 -15.24 -9.26
C VAL A 57 20.67 -16.03 -8.01
N ALA A 58 20.18 -15.37 -6.95
CA ALA A 58 19.78 -16.03 -5.70
C ALA A 58 18.69 -17.09 -5.95
N THR A 59 17.67 -16.74 -6.73
CA THR A 59 16.59 -17.67 -7.09
C THR A 59 17.11 -18.87 -7.87
N TYR A 60 18.02 -18.65 -8.82
CA TYR A 60 18.63 -19.72 -9.60
C TYR A 60 19.46 -20.66 -8.72
N VAL A 61 20.29 -20.10 -7.83
CA VAL A 61 21.09 -20.88 -6.87
C VAL A 61 20.19 -21.70 -5.95
N SER A 62 19.15 -21.09 -5.37
CA SER A 62 18.18 -21.79 -4.53
C SER A 62 17.47 -22.92 -5.28
N TYR A 63 17.04 -22.68 -6.52
CA TYR A 63 16.45 -23.71 -7.37
C TYR A 63 17.39 -24.90 -7.61
N ARG A 64 18.66 -24.62 -7.95
CA ARG A 64 19.69 -25.65 -8.15
C ARG A 64 19.97 -26.43 -6.87
N ALA A 65 20.05 -25.75 -5.72
CA ALA A 65 20.27 -26.36 -4.41
C ALA A 65 19.10 -27.28 -4.02
N ILE A 66 17.85 -26.81 -4.16
CA ILE A 66 16.65 -27.60 -3.88
C ILE A 66 16.62 -28.84 -4.77
N ASN A 67 16.87 -28.70 -6.08
CA ASN A 67 16.85 -29.84 -7.00
C ASN A 67 17.98 -30.86 -6.69
N ALA A 68 19.16 -30.38 -6.33
CA ALA A 68 20.27 -31.23 -5.89
C ALA A 68 19.97 -31.97 -4.57
N LEU A 69 19.29 -31.33 -3.61
CA LEU A 69 18.88 -31.97 -2.36
C LEU A 69 17.73 -32.96 -2.55
N ALA A 70 16.72 -32.57 -3.33
CA ALA A 70 15.55 -33.39 -3.61
C ALA A 70 15.96 -34.71 -4.29
N THR A 71 16.85 -34.65 -5.27
CA THR A 71 17.39 -35.83 -5.96
C THR A 71 18.23 -36.72 -5.03
N ARG A 72 18.91 -36.15 -4.02
CA ARG A 72 19.71 -36.91 -3.05
C ARG A 72 18.87 -37.55 -1.94
N GLN A 73 17.81 -36.90 -1.49
CA GLN A 73 17.01 -37.33 -0.33
C GLN A 73 15.85 -38.27 -0.70
N PHE A 74 15.21 -38.07 -1.86
CA PHE A 74 14.07 -38.91 -2.29
C PHE A 74 14.46 -40.18 -3.06
N ALA A 75 15.75 -40.37 -3.36
CA ALA A 75 16.25 -41.57 -4.04
C ALA A 75 16.35 -42.82 -3.15
N ARG A 76 16.04 -42.74 -1.85
CA ARG A 76 16.12 -43.88 -0.92
C ARG A 76 14.73 -44.34 -0.47
N HIS A 77 14.28 -45.47 -1.02
CA HIS A 77 13.32 -46.44 -0.46
C HIS A 77 12.23 -45.89 0.49
N ALA A 78 11.40 -44.94 0.03
CA ALA A 78 10.19 -44.57 0.76
C ALA A 78 9.03 -45.48 0.31
N SER A 79 8.40 -46.18 1.25
CA SER A 79 7.20 -46.97 0.94
C SER A 79 6.04 -46.05 0.56
N ARG A 80 5.20 -46.46 -0.40
CA ARG A 80 4.05 -45.65 -0.87
C ARG A 80 3.13 -45.23 0.27
N ARG A 81 2.96 -46.08 1.30
CA ARG A 81 2.18 -45.77 2.51
C ARG A 81 2.87 -44.72 3.39
N GLY A 82 4.19 -44.81 3.56
CA GLY A 82 4.97 -43.82 4.31
C GLY A 82 4.92 -42.43 3.71
N ILE A 83 4.93 -42.32 2.37
CA ILE A 83 4.79 -41.04 1.67
C ILE A 83 3.41 -40.41 1.95
N TRP A 84 2.33 -41.17 1.82
CA TRP A 84 0.98 -40.67 2.11
C TRP A 84 0.80 -40.25 3.56
N LEU A 85 1.35 -41.01 4.52
CA LEU A 85 1.35 -40.64 5.93
C LEU A 85 2.15 -39.35 6.19
N ALA A 86 3.31 -39.19 5.56
CA ALA A 86 4.11 -37.97 5.68
C ALA A 86 3.39 -36.76 5.09
N ILE A 87 2.73 -36.91 3.94
CA ILE A 87 1.91 -35.85 3.33
C ILE A 87 0.74 -35.48 4.26
N ALA A 88 0.01 -36.47 4.77
CA ALA A 88 -1.11 -36.22 5.68
C ALA A 88 -0.66 -35.51 6.96
N LEU A 89 0.43 -35.98 7.57
CA LEU A 89 1.03 -35.35 8.75
C LEU A 89 1.47 -33.91 8.46
N HIS A 90 2.11 -33.68 7.30
CA HIS A 90 2.53 -32.35 6.88
C HIS A 90 1.34 -31.40 6.72
N ILE A 91 0.25 -31.84 6.09
CA ILE A 91 -0.98 -31.05 5.96
C ILE A 91 -1.55 -30.69 7.33
N VAL A 92 -1.61 -31.65 8.27
CA VAL A 92 -2.11 -31.41 9.64
C VAL A 92 -1.23 -30.38 10.36
N ILE A 93 0.10 -30.52 10.29
CA ILE A 93 1.04 -29.58 10.88
C ILE A 93 0.83 -28.18 10.28
N MET A 94 0.72 -28.07 8.95
CA MET A 94 0.48 -26.79 8.28
C MET A 94 -0.85 -26.17 8.69
N ALA A 95 -1.92 -26.96 8.83
CA ALA A 95 -3.22 -26.45 9.28
C ALA A 95 -3.16 -25.86 10.70
N VAL A 96 -2.43 -26.51 11.61
CA VAL A 96 -2.22 -25.99 12.98
C VAL A 96 -1.38 -24.72 12.96
N LEU A 97 -0.31 -24.69 12.16
CA LEU A 97 0.57 -23.52 12.04
C LEU A 97 -0.12 -22.31 11.41
N ILE A 98 -0.92 -22.51 10.35
CA ILE A 98 -1.69 -21.43 9.70
C ILE A 98 -2.72 -20.83 10.66
N ARG A 99 -3.36 -21.66 11.50
CA ARG A 99 -4.27 -21.15 12.54
C ARG A 99 -3.51 -20.33 13.59
N GLY A 100 -2.25 -20.67 13.84
CA GLY A 100 -1.31 -19.96 14.72
C GLY A 100 -1.64 -20.02 16.22
N SER A 101 -2.85 -20.45 16.58
CA SER A 101 -3.32 -20.59 17.96
C SER A 101 -4.21 -21.82 18.11
N LEU A 102 -4.00 -22.56 19.20
CA LEU A 102 -4.88 -23.66 19.62
C LEU A 102 -6.08 -23.19 20.46
N GLY A 103 -6.13 -21.90 20.79
CA GLY A 103 -7.19 -21.27 21.57
C GLY A 103 -8.41 -20.82 20.74
N ILE A 104 -9.24 -19.98 21.35
CA ILE A 104 -10.51 -19.50 20.75
C ILE A 104 -10.26 -18.50 19.63
N PHE A 105 -9.21 -17.68 19.74
CA PHE A 105 -8.89 -16.65 18.74
C PHE A 105 -7.75 -17.12 17.82
N PRO A 106 -7.93 -17.06 16.48
CA PRO A 106 -6.85 -17.30 15.53
C PRO A 106 -5.82 -16.16 15.58
N LEU A 107 -4.64 -16.40 15.00
CA LEU A 107 -3.59 -15.38 14.89
C LEU A 107 -4.10 -14.14 14.13
N ARG A 108 -3.93 -12.95 14.72
CA ARG A 108 -4.38 -11.67 14.16
C ARG A 108 -3.19 -10.81 13.75
N GLU A 109 -3.45 -9.81 12.92
CA GLU A 109 -2.45 -8.82 12.50
C GLU A 109 -1.81 -8.07 13.69
N MET A 110 -2.57 -7.84 14.77
CA MET A 110 -2.05 -7.19 15.99
C MET A 110 -0.99 -8.04 16.73
N ASP A 111 -0.95 -9.36 16.48
CA ASP A 111 -0.01 -10.28 17.13
C ASP A 111 1.36 -10.28 16.43
N MET A 112 1.56 -9.49 15.37
CA MET A 112 2.84 -9.36 14.66
C MET A 112 3.92 -8.60 15.47
N ALA A 113 3.53 -7.90 16.53
CA ALA A 113 4.45 -7.19 17.42
C ALA A 113 5.06 -8.14 18.48
N ILE A 114 6.10 -8.86 18.09
CA ILE A 114 6.74 -9.90 18.93
C ILE A 114 7.94 -9.40 19.75
N SER A 115 8.46 -8.21 19.45
CA SER A 115 9.66 -7.65 20.08
C SER A 115 9.58 -6.13 20.25
N THR A 116 10.56 -5.55 20.95
CA THR A 116 10.73 -4.09 21.03
C THR A 116 11.29 -3.47 19.75
N ASN A 117 11.86 -4.27 18.85
CA ASN A 117 12.45 -3.80 17.61
C ASN A 117 11.38 -3.77 16.48
N PRO A 118 11.03 -2.58 15.95
CA PRO A 118 10.03 -2.45 14.89
C PRO A 118 10.38 -3.22 13.61
N LEU A 119 11.67 -3.29 13.25
CA LEU A 119 12.12 -4.01 12.05
C LEU A 119 11.88 -5.51 12.18
N VAL A 120 12.14 -6.07 13.37
CA VAL A 120 11.88 -7.50 13.64
C VAL A 120 10.39 -7.78 13.52
N ASN A 121 9.55 -6.92 14.09
CA ASN A 121 8.09 -7.08 14.03
C ASN A 121 7.57 -6.95 12.59
N ALA A 122 8.10 -6.01 11.81
CA ALA A 122 7.73 -5.81 10.41
C ALA A 122 8.20 -6.95 9.49
N SER A 123 9.20 -7.73 9.91
CA SER A 123 9.68 -8.90 9.17
C SER A 123 8.85 -10.17 9.41
N VAL A 124 7.94 -10.15 10.40
CA VAL A 124 7.05 -11.28 10.71
C VAL A 124 6.14 -11.62 9.52
N PRO A 125 5.38 -10.68 8.93
CA PRO A 125 4.68 -10.94 7.68
C PRO A 125 5.68 -11.02 6.53
N ASN A 126 5.67 -12.15 5.81
CA ASN A 126 6.35 -12.21 4.52
C ASN A 126 5.70 -11.23 3.53
N GLY A 127 6.43 -10.81 2.49
CA GLY A 127 5.94 -9.80 1.56
C GLY A 127 4.62 -10.16 0.87
N MET A 128 4.33 -11.44 0.62
CA MET A 128 3.05 -11.87 0.03
C MET A 128 1.89 -11.66 1.02
N THR A 129 2.09 -11.99 2.29
CA THR A 129 1.10 -11.77 3.34
C THR A 129 0.87 -10.27 3.56
N ALA A 130 1.93 -9.46 3.59
CA ALA A 130 1.81 -8.00 3.69
C ALA A 130 1.01 -7.43 2.51
N LEU A 131 1.29 -7.88 1.27
CA LEU A 131 0.52 -7.46 0.10
C LEU A 131 -0.96 -7.88 0.16
N TYR A 132 -1.26 -9.06 0.70
CA TYR A 132 -2.64 -9.50 0.92
C TYR A 132 -3.37 -8.63 1.95
N ILE A 133 -2.71 -8.30 3.06
CA ILE A 133 -3.24 -7.40 4.09
C ILE A 133 -3.50 -6.02 3.46
N ALA A 134 -2.52 -5.46 2.76
CA ALA A 134 -2.64 -4.19 2.04
C ALA A 134 -3.83 -4.17 1.07
N TYR A 135 -4.07 -5.26 0.35
CA TYR A 135 -5.21 -5.37 -0.55
C TYR A 135 -6.55 -5.40 0.21
N SER A 136 -6.59 -6.11 1.34
CA SER A 136 -7.76 -6.12 2.23
C SER A 136 -8.04 -4.73 2.83
N GLU A 137 -7.00 -4.04 3.29
CA GLU A 137 -7.07 -2.66 3.78
C GLU A 137 -7.61 -1.72 2.71
N ARG A 138 -7.05 -1.78 1.49
CA ARG A 138 -7.55 -0.99 0.35
C ARG A 138 -9.03 -1.24 0.11
N LYS A 139 -9.49 -2.49 0.15
CA LYS A 139 -10.91 -2.82 -0.04
C LYS A 139 -11.80 -2.26 1.08
N GLN A 140 -11.29 -2.16 2.31
CA GLN A 140 -12.01 -1.55 3.43
C GLN A 140 -12.07 -0.02 3.31
N GLN A 141 -11.02 0.59 2.75
CA GLN A 141 -10.91 2.03 2.53
C GLN A 141 -11.59 2.50 1.25
N ALA A 142 -11.76 1.63 0.26
CA ALA A 142 -12.40 1.94 -1.00
C ALA A 142 -13.87 2.33 -0.76
N LEU A 143 -14.16 3.61 -0.96
CA LEU A 143 -15.51 4.15 -0.98
C LEU A 143 -16.10 3.87 -2.37
N ASP A 144 -16.42 2.61 -2.65
CA ASP A 144 -16.99 2.22 -3.94
C ASP A 144 -18.42 2.80 -4.10
N GLY A 145 -18.55 3.85 -4.90
CA GLY A 145 -19.82 4.35 -5.45
C GLY A 145 -20.32 5.67 -4.90
N ASP A 146 -21.64 5.88 -5.02
CA ASP A 146 -22.35 7.09 -4.58
C ASP A 146 -22.14 7.33 -3.06
N PRO A 147 -21.61 8.51 -2.65
CA PRO A 147 -21.42 8.87 -1.24
C PRO A 147 -22.65 8.61 -0.37
N ALA A 148 -23.87 8.79 -0.91
CA ALA A 148 -25.11 8.54 -0.18
C ALA A 148 -25.28 7.06 0.24
N VAL A 149 -24.86 6.12 -0.63
CA VAL A 149 -24.93 4.67 -0.35
C VAL A 149 -23.91 4.29 0.73
N THR A 150 -22.72 4.89 0.68
CA THR A 150 -21.65 4.65 1.65
C THR A 150 -22.02 5.18 3.03
N LEU A 151 -22.61 6.37 3.10
CA LEU A 151 -23.14 6.94 4.35
C LEU A 151 -24.21 6.05 4.99
N LYS A 152 -25.10 5.48 4.17
CA LYS A 152 -26.11 4.54 4.64
C LYS A 152 -25.51 3.25 5.21
N LYS A 153 -24.45 2.72 4.58
CA LYS A 153 -23.69 1.57 5.13
C LYS A 153 -23.01 1.92 6.46
N MET A 154 -22.57 3.16 6.64
CA MET A 154 -21.97 3.65 7.88
C MET A 154 -23.00 3.95 8.99
N GLY A 155 -24.31 3.77 8.71
CA GLY A 155 -25.38 3.97 9.69
C GLY A 155 -26.02 5.36 9.66
N TYR A 156 -25.67 6.22 8.70
CA TYR A 156 -26.28 7.53 8.53
C TYR A 156 -27.40 7.49 7.48
N PRO A 157 -28.63 7.95 7.82
CA PRO A 157 -29.76 7.90 6.90
C PRO A 157 -29.65 8.87 5.71
N SER A 158 -28.87 9.95 5.84
CA SER A 158 -28.64 10.97 4.81
C SER A 158 -27.33 11.72 5.03
N ALA A 159 -26.88 12.46 4.02
CA ALA A 159 -25.66 13.29 4.12
C ALA A 159 -25.80 14.40 5.18
N LEU A 160 -27.02 14.94 5.34
CA LEU A 160 -27.32 15.94 6.37
C LEU A 160 -27.18 15.37 7.80
N ALA A 161 -27.63 14.13 8.02
CA ALA A 161 -27.52 13.49 9.33
C ALA A 161 -26.05 13.25 9.73
N ALA A 162 -25.22 12.84 8.76
CA ALA A 162 -23.78 12.74 8.96
C ALA A 162 -23.13 14.10 9.21
N ALA A 163 -23.50 15.13 8.42
CA ALA A 163 -22.98 16.48 8.57
C ALA A 163 -23.29 17.07 9.96
N LYS A 164 -24.49 16.82 10.48
CA LYS A 164 -24.88 17.22 11.85
C LYS A 164 -24.06 16.49 12.91
N ALA A 165 -23.78 15.20 12.73
CA ALA A 165 -22.93 14.44 13.65
C ALA A 165 -21.47 14.93 13.64
N LEU A 166 -20.98 15.40 12.49
CA LEU A 166 -19.67 16.05 12.31
C LEU A 166 -19.62 17.49 12.84
N GLY A 167 -20.76 18.09 13.23
CA GLY A 167 -20.83 19.47 13.68
C GLY A 167 -20.71 20.51 12.55
N LEU A 168 -20.98 20.14 11.31
CA LEU A 168 -20.94 21.05 10.16
C LEU A 168 -22.13 22.02 10.19
N PRO A 169 -21.95 23.30 9.82
CA PRO A 169 -23.01 24.31 9.76
C PRO A 169 -23.84 24.16 8.48
N ALA A 170 -24.36 22.97 8.20
CA ALA A 170 -25.22 22.68 7.06
C ALA A 170 -26.64 22.36 7.53
N THR A 171 -27.62 23.13 7.05
CA THR A 171 -29.05 22.94 7.40
C THR A 171 -29.80 22.16 6.33
N GLU A 172 -29.30 22.16 5.09
CA GLU A 172 -29.90 21.54 3.90
C GLU A 172 -28.90 20.61 3.21
N GLU A 173 -29.38 19.55 2.55
CA GLU A 173 -28.53 18.52 1.93
C GLU A 173 -27.60 19.09 0.84
N ASN A 174 -28.10 20.08 0.07
CA ASN A 174 -27.34 20.79 -0.97
C ASN A 174 -26.23 21.71 -0.42
N GLN A 175 -26.26 22.02 0.88
CA GLN A 175 -25.25 22.85 1.53
C GLN A 175 -24.14 22.01 2.19
N VAL A 176 -24.36 20.71 2.36
CA VAL A 176 -23.40 19.81 3.01
C VAL A 176 -22.08 19.79 2.24
N GLU A 177 -22.13 19.64 0.92
CA GLU A 177 -20.94 19.65 0.06
C GLU A 177 -20.17 20.97 0.14
N ASN A 178 -20.88 22.11 0.10
CA ASN A 178 -20.26 23.42 0.24
C ASN A 178 -19.67 23.68 1.64
N ALA A 179 -20.24 23.07 2.68
CA ALA A 179 -19.75 23.18 4.05
C ALA A 179 -18.53 22.28 4.33
N LEU A 180 -18.31 21.23 3.52
CA LEU A 180 -17.13 20.37 3.60
C LEU A 180 -15.84 21.10 3.17
N PHE A 181 -15.94 22.02 2.20
CA PHE A 181 -14.79 22.77 1.70
C PHE A 181 -14.57 24.06 2.49
N ALA A 182 -13.43 24.12 3.19
CA ALA A 182 -12.98 25.36 3.82
C ALA A 182 -12.61 26.39 2.74
N LYS A 183 -13.33 27.51 2.69
CA LYS A 183 -12.99 28.63 1.81
C LYS A 183 -11.96 29.52 2.53
N THR A 184 -10.79 29.69 1.91
CA THR A 184 -9.82 30.69 2.34
C THR A 184 -10.30 32.09 1.94
N ALA A 185 -9.85 33.12 2.66
CA ALA A 185 -10.10 34.51 2.26
C ALA A 185 -9.52 34.73 0.86
N VAL A 186 -10.27 35.44 0.01
CA VAL A 186 -9.83 35.75 -1.36
C VAL A 186 -8.50 36.51 -1.29
N ASN A 187 -7.42 35.90 -1.80
CA ASN A 187 -6.12 36.55 -1.85
C ASN A 187 -6.12 37.61 -2.96
N PRO A 188 -6.05 38.92 -2.63
CA PRO A 188 -6.05 39.98 -3.63
C PRO A 188 -4.87 39.88 -4.61
N LEU A 189 -3.76 39.23 -4.22
CA LEU A 189 -2.60 39.01 -5.08
C LEU A 189 -2.80 37.88 -6.10
N ALA A 190 -3.67 36.90 -5.81
CA ALA A 190 -3.95 35.79 -6.74
C ALA A 190 -4.76 36.28 -7.97
N GLY A 191 -5.69 37.21 -7.77
CA GLY A 191 -6.43 37.86 -8.86
C GLY A 191 -5.54 38.76 -9.72
N GLN A 192 -4.58 39.45 -9.10
CA GLN A 192 -3.60 40.28 -9.81
C GLN A 192 -2.57 39.44 -10.59
N ALA A 193 -2.14 38.29 -10.06
CA ALA A 193 -1.25 37.37 -10.76
C ALA A 193 -1.89 36.76 -12.02
N SER A 194 -3.19 36.43 -11.98
CA SER A 194 -3.92 35.96 -13.17
C SER A 194 -4.10 37.06 -14.23
N ALA A 195 -4.20 38.33 -13.83
CA ALA A 195 -4.25 39.47 -14.75
C ALA A 195 -2.88 39.88 -15.29
N ALA A 196 -1.81 39.70 -14.50
CA ALA A 196 -0.43 39.99 -14.87
C ALA A 196 0.17 38.90 -15.79
N CYS A 197 -0.27 37.66 -15.65
CA CYS A 197 0.14 36.54 -16.50
C CYS A 197 -0.71 36.47 -17.78
N ARG A 198 -0.69 37.52 -18.59
CA ARG A 198 -1.26 37.48 -19.95
C ARG A 198 -0.19 36.93 -20.89
N VAL A 199 -0.40 35.72 -21.42
CA VAL A 199 0.41 35.16 -22.51
C VAL A 199 0.24 36.08 -23.72
N LEU A 200 1.33 36.74 -24.11
CA LEU A 200 1.36 37.53 -25.34
C LEU A 200 1.21 36.57 -26.54
N PRO A 201 0.64 37.01 -27.68
CA PRO A 201 0.34 36.15 -28.85
C PRO A 201 1.55 35.38 -29.43
N ASP A 202 2.76 35.74 -29.02
CA ASP A 202 4.08 35.20 -29.33
C ASP A 202 4.61 34.18 -28.28
N GLY A 203 3.77 33.76 -27.32
CA GLY A 203 4.03 32.63 -26.42
C GLY A 203 4.97 32.93 -25.24
N ARG A 204 5.29 34.19 -24.99
CA ARG A 204 6.11 34.63 -23.85
C ARG A 204 5.26 35.19 -22.72
N LEU A 205 5.70 34.95 -21.48
CA LEU A 205 5.13 35.53 -20.27
C LEU A 205 5.60 37.00 -20.17
N GLY A 206 4.67 37.95 -20.24
CA GLY A 206 4.97 39.37 -20.05
C GLY A 206 4.95 39.75 -18.57
N THR A 207 6.00 40.38 -18.06
CA THR A 207 6.01 41.02 -16.74
C THR A 207 5.55 42.48 -16.86
N ALA A 208 4.62 42.90 -16.01
CA ALA A 208 4.19 44.30 -15.91
C ALA A 208 5.34 45.22 -15.42
N PRO A 209 5.36 46.51 -15.80
CA PRO A 209 6.47 47.41 -15.50
C PRO A 209 6.48 47.83 -14.01
N ASP A 210 7.69 47.98 -13.48
CA ASP A 210 8.01 48.34 -12.10
C ASP A 210 7.22 49.56 -11.60
N GLY A 211 6.43 49.36 -10.54
CA GLY A 211 5.61 50.42 -9.96
C GLY A 211 4.80 50.01 -8.73
N LEU A 212 5.43 49.37 -7.75
CA LEU A 212 4.87 49.29 -6.39
C LEU A 212 5.93 49.74 -5.37
N SER A 213 5.85 51.02 -4.98
CA SER A 213 6.50 51.55 -3.79
C SER A 213 5.80 50.99 -2.55
N VAL A 214 6.57 50.38 -1.66
CA VAL A 214 6.13 49.99 -0.32
C VAL A 214 5.90 51.24 0.51
N GLY A 215 4.67 51.40 1.01
CA GLY A 215 4.24 52.41 1.97
C GLY A 215 3.10 51.87 2.81
#